data_AF-A0A7J8VSI7-F1
#
_entry.id   AF-A0A7J8VSI7-F1
#
_cell.length_a   1.000
_cell.length_b   1.000
_cell.length_c   1.000
_cell.angle_alpha   90.00
_cell.angle_beta   90.00
_cell.angle_gamma   90.00
#
_symmetry.space_group_name_H-M   'P 1'
#
loop_
_entity.id
_entity.type
_entity.pdbx_description
1 polymer ?
#
loop_
_entity_poly.entity_id
_entity_poly.type
_entity_poly.pdbx_seq_one_letter_code
_entity_poly.pdbx_strand_id
1 'polypeptide(L)' 'MTKVSPQFEKSRKVSGPRALQPSQWGMLCPCDTPEGEACGLVKNLALMTHVTTDEDEGPLVSL' A
#
# COMPACT_ATOMS: atom_id res chain seq x y z
N MET A 1 1.01 -1.01 -14.37
CA MET A 1 1.74 -1.83 -13.39
C MET A 1 1.71 -1.07 -12.05
N THR A 2 0.64 -1.22 -11.28
CA THR A 2 0.34 -0.41 -10.05
C THR A 2 0.01 -1.30 -8.83
N LYS A 3 0.15 -2.62 -9.00
CA LYS A 3 -0.20 -3.64 -8.01
C LYS A 3 0.85 -3.72 -6.91
N VAL A 4 0.39 -3.64 -5.66
CA VAL A 4 1.20 -3.85 -4.45
C VAL A 4 1.07 -5.30 -4.00
N SER A 5 2.21 -5.97 -3.81
CA SER A 5 2.26 -7.34 -3.29
C SER A 5 2.03 -7.38 -1.78
N PRO A 6 1.25 -8.34 -1.27
CA PRO A 6 1.05 -8.49 0.16
C PRO A 6 2.31 -9.05 0.84
N GLN A 7 2.66 -8.51 2.01
CA GLN A 7 3.69 -9.11 2.88
C GLN A 7 3.12 -10.24 3.76
N PHE A 8 1.78 -10.32 3.89
CA PHE A 8 1.10 -11.35 4.67
C PHE A 8 0.70 -12.56 3.82
N GLU A 9 0.75 -13.75 4.42
CA GLU A 9 0.18 -14.95 3.82
C GLU A 9 -1.33 -14.81 3.61
N LYS A 10 -1.78 -15.17 2.42
CA LYS A 10 -3.18 -15.08 2.01
C LYS A 10 -4.07 -16.06 2.79
N SER A 11 -3.52 -17.22 3.16
CA SER A 11 -4.27 -18.33 3.77
C SER A 11 -4.70 -18.04 5.21
N ARG A 12 -4.01 -17.10 5.87
CA ARG A 12 -4.31 -16.74 7.25
C ARG A 12 -5.58 -15.88 7.33
N LYS A 13 -6.56 -16.34 8.11
CA LYS A 13 -7.84 -15.65 8.34
C LYS A 13 -7.72 -14.55 9.41
N VAL A 14 -7.00 -13.49 9.10
CA VAL A 14 -6.86 -12.29 9.95
C VAL A 14 -7.53 -11.10 9.26
N SER A 15 -8.37 -10.36 9.97
CA SER A 15 -9.11 -9.21 9.44
C SER A 15 -8.32 -7.90 9.42
N GLY A 16 -7.39 -7.69 10.36
CA GLY A 16 -6.64 -6.43 10.52
C GLY A 16 -5.95 -5.96 9.23
N PRO A 17 -5.04 -6.75 8.64
CA PRO A 17 -4.35 -6.38 7.40
C PRO A 17 -5.27 -6.22 6.18
N ARG A 18 -6.47 -6.82 6.22
CA ARG A 18 -7.46 -6.80 5.13
C ARG A 18 -8.37 -5.58 5.20
N ALA A 19 -8.54 -5.00 6.38
CA ALA A 19 -9.39 -3.83 6.57
C ALA A 19 -8.81 -2.61 5.84
N LEU A 20 -9.68 -1.85 5.16
CA LEU A 20 -9.34 -0.56 4.58
C LEU A 20 -8.99 0.41 5.71
N GLN A 21 -7.78 0.99 5.66
CA GLN A 21 -7.32 1.93 6.68
C GLN A 21 -7.48 3.36 6.17
N PRO A 22 -7.97 4.31 6.99
CA PRO A 22 -8.13 5.71 6.57
C PRO A 22 -6.81 6.38 6.11
N SER A 23 -5.66 5.95 6.65
CA SER A 23 -4.34 6.46 6.25
C SER A 23 -3.96 6.15 4.80
N GLN A 24 -4.70 5.30 4.11
CA GLN A 24 -4.46 4.93 2.70
C GLN A 24 -5.06 5.94 1.72
N TRP A 25 -5.81 6.93 2.22
CA TRP A 25 -6.44 7.96 1.40
C TRP A 25 -5.43 8.65 0.46
N GLY A 26 -5.72 8.64 -0.84
CA GLY A 26 -4.86 9.25 -1.86
C GLY A 26 -3.62 8.42 -2.26
N MET A 27 -3.30 7.35 -1.52
CA MET A 27 -2.13 6.50 -1.80
C MET A 27 -2.51 5.16 -2.42
N LEU A 28 -3.60 4.54 -1.96
CA LEU A 28 -4.11 3.27 -2.50
C LEU A 28 -5.56 3.43 -2.97
N CYS A 29 -5.92 2.72 -4.02
CA CYS A 29 -7.32 2.64 -4.46
C CYS A 29 -8.15 1.85 -3.43
N PRO A 30 -9.26 2.42 -2.90
CA PRO A 30 -10.08 1.73 -1.90
C PRO A 30 -10.89 0.57 -2.49
N CYS A 31 -11.10 0.54 -3.81
CA CYS A 31 -11.99 -0.43 -4.46
C CYS A 31 -11.24 -1.51 -5.26
N ASP A 32 -10.03 -1.22 -5.74
CA ASP A 32 -9.30 -2.12 -6.65
C ASP A 32 -8.49 -3.16 -5.87
N THR A 33 -9.19 -4.16 -5.35
CA THR A 33 -8.67 -5.37 -4.69
C THR A 33 -9.36 -6.59 -5.28
N PRO A 34 -8.67 -7.73 -5.49
CA PRO A 34 -9.33 -8.98 -5.84
C PRO A 34 -10.28 -9.42 -4.72
N GLU A 35 -11.28 -10.22 -5.08
CA GLU A 35 -12.17 -10.88 -4.13
C GLU A 35 -11.53 -12.17 -3.55
N GLY A 36 -12.19 -12.78 -2.57
CA GLY A 36 -11.78 -14.05 -1.98
C GLY A 36 -10.58 -13.96 -1.04
N GLU A 37 -9.69 -14.96 -1.07
CA GLU A 37 -8.58 -15.11 -0.12
C GLU A 37 -7.57 -13.94 -0.16
N ALA A 38 -7.47 -13.23 -1.28
CA ALA A 38 -6.57 -12.09 -1.43
C ALA A 38 -7.24 -10.74 -1.11
N CYS A 39 -8.53 -10.73 -0.78
CA CYS A 39 -9.29 -9.51 -0.52
C CYS A 39 -8.69 -8.70 0.62
N GLY A 40 -8.43 -7.42 0.33
CA GLY A 40 -7.81 -6.47 1.25
C GLY A 40 -6.31 -6.65 1.44
N LEU A 41 -5.69 -7.71 0.91
CA LEU A 41 -4.25 -7.94 0.98
C LEU A 41 -3.51 -7.45 -0.27
N VAL A 42 -4.08 -7.73 -1.44
CA VAL A 42 -3.59 -7.19 -2.72
C VAL A 42 -4.31 -5.87 -2.96
N LYS A 43 -3.55 -4.80 -3.16
CA LYS A 43 -4.08 -3.46 -3.42
C LYS A 43 -3.38 -2.84 -4.63
N ASN A 44 -3.93 -1.76 -5.14
CA ASN A 44 -3.33 -0.99 -6.22
C ASN A 44 -3.10 0.46 -5.78
N LEU A 45 -2.02 1.09 -6.27
CA LEU A 45 -1.73 2.51 -6.09
C LEU A 45 -2.83 3.38 -6.71
N ALA A 46 -3.10 4.54 -6.13
CA ALA A 46 -3.99 5.54 -6.72
C ALA A 46 -3.29 6.33 -7.85
N LEU A 47 -4.07 7.02 -8.68
CA LEU A 47 -3.57 7.60 -9.94
C LEU A 47 -2.47 8.66 -9.76
N MET A 48 -2.52 9.44 -8.68
CA MET A 48 -1.56 10.53 -8.41
C MET A 48 -0.49 10.13 -7.38
N THR A 49 -0.40 8.85 -7.04
CA THR A 49 0.54 8.39 -6.01
C THR A 49 1.98 8.39 -6.55
N HIS A 50 2.90 8.98 -5.77
CA HIS A 50 4.34 8.93 -6.02
C HIS A 50 5.03 8.16 -4.88
N VAL A 51 5.94 7.24 -5.24
CA VAL A 51 6.77 6.50 -4.27
C VAL A 51 8.11 7.22 -4.17
N THR A 52 8.47 7.65 -2.97
CA THR A 52 9.75 8.33 -2.73
C THR A 52 10.93 7.39 -2.99
N THR A 53 12.00 7.95 -3.53
CA THR A 53 13.32 7.32 -3.61
C THR A 53 14.20 7.81 -2.47
N ASP A 54 15.31 7.11 -2.28
CA ASP A 54 16.34 7.53 -1.35
C ASP A 54 17.06 8.77 -1.90
N GLU A 55 17.35 9.74 -1.04
CA GLU A 55 18.01 11.01 -1.38
C GLU A 55 19.08 11.30 -0.32
N ASP A 56 20.18 11.95 -0.71
CA ASP A 56 21.28 12.27 0.22
C ASP A 56 20.82 13.24 1.32
N GLU A 57 21.04 12.86 2.58
CA GLU A 57 20.62 13.65 3.74
C GLU A 57 21.55 14.83 4.07
N GLY A 58 22.78 14.85 3.53
CA GLY A 58 23.81 15.85 3.84
C GLY A 58 23.36 17.31 3.68
N PRO A 59 22.67 17.67 2.59
CA PRO A 59 22.10 19.01 2.40
C PRO A 59 21.06 19.42 3.44
N LEU A 60 20.32 18.48 4.05
CA LEU A 60 19.31 18.78 5.06
C LEU A 60 19.93 18.90 6.46
N VAL A 61 20.92 18.06 6.78
CA VAL A 61 21.58 18.05 8.09
C VAL A 61 22.43 19.31 8.32
N SER A 62 22.91 19.93 7.25
CA SER A 62 23.73 21.16 7.29
C SER A 62 22.93 22.47 7.32
N LEU A 63 21.59 22.38 7.35
CA LEU A 63 20.67 23.52 7.46
C LEU A 63 20.49 23.98 8.92
#